data_AF-A0A7Y2C906-F1
#
_entry.id   AF-A0A7Y2C906-F1
#
_cell.length_a   1.000
_cell.length_b   1.000
_cell.length_c   1.000
_cell.angle_alpha   90.00
_cell.angle_beta   90.00
_cell.angle_gamma   90.00
#
_symmetry.space_group_name_H-M   'P 1'
#
loop_
_entity.id
_entity.type
_entity.pdbx_description
1 polymer ?
#
loop_
_entity_poly.entity_id
_entity_poly.type
_entity_poly.pdbx_seq_one_letter_code
_entity_poly.pdbx_strand_id
1 'polypeptide(L)' 'MDVSRPLGETVHGYREEDYFAVKTTRWYEMKTTEAGLLPQREEGIEKVQWFALEEAIGFLGYPVLRSLLRRSSDIICR' A
#
# COMPACT_ATOMS: atom_id res chain seq x y z
N MET A 1 -2.12 -0.86 16.92
CA MET A 1 -1.42 -0.73 15.63
C MET A 1 0.03 -0.43 15.90
N ASP A 2 0.94 -1.14 15.25
CA ASP A 2 2.38 -0.98 15.39
C ASP A 2 3.03 -0.90 14.00
N VAL A 3 3.84 0.13 13.77
CA VAL A 3 4.58 0.31 12.51
C VAL A 3 5.93 -0.37 12.68
N SER A 4 6.10 -1.53 12.04
CA SER A 4 7.22 -2.42 12.32
C SER A 4 8.51 -1.99 11.61
N ARG A 5 8.45 -1.69 10.30
CA ARG A 5 9.64 -1.38 9.49
C ARG A 5 9.33 -0.69 8.17
N PRO A 6 10.31 0.00 7.56
CA PRO A 6 10.18 0.49 6.18
C PRO A 6 10.13 -0.65 5.14
N LEU A 7 9.31 -0.45 4.10
CA LEU A 7 9.22 -1.30 2.89
C LEU A 7 9.90 -0.66 1.67
N GLY A 8 10.40 0.56 1.84
CA GLY A 8 11.07 1.35 0.82
C GLY A 8 10.19 2.48 0.32
N GLU A 9 10.49 2.96 -0.87
CA GLU A 9 9.81 4.11 -1.46
C GLU A 9 9.38 3.85 -2.91
N THR A 10 8.40 4.63 -3.33
CA THR A 10 7.94 4.71 -4.72
C THR A 10 7.91 6.16 -5.15
N VAL A 11 8.22 6.42 -6.42
CA VAL A 11 8.13 7.76 -7.01
C VAL A 11 7.02 7.76 -8.05
N HIS A 12 6.15 8.76 -7.99
CA HIS A 12 5.11 8.99 -8.98
C HIS A 12 5.23 10.41 -9.54
N GLY A 13 5.44 10.50 -10.84
CA GLY A 13 5.40 11.76 -11.57
C GLY A 13 4.03 11.99 -12.19
N TYR A 14 3.49 13.19 -12.05
CA TYR A 14 2.22 13.58 -12.64
C TYR A 14 2.32 15.01 -13.16
N ARG A 15 1.54 15.29 -14.21
CA ARG A 15 1.50 16.62 -14.81
C ARG A 15 0.44 17.45 -14.10
N GLU A 16 0.85 18.62 -13.68
CA GLU A 16 -0.03 19.72 -13.27
C GLU A 16 -0.19 20.70 -14.45
N GLU A 17 -1.07 21.68 -14.32
CA GLU A 17 -1.38 22.63 -15.39
C GLU A 17 -0.11 23.24 -16.00
N ASP A 18 0.80 23.74 -15.14
CA ASP A 18 1.97 24.49 -15.56
C ASP A 18 3.32 23.78 -15.32
N TYR A 19 3.33 22.65 -14.61
CA TYR A 19 4.58 21.96 -14.25
C TYR A 19 4.44 20.45 -14.12
N PHE A 20 5.57 19.76 -14.06
CA PHE A 20 5.62 18.33 -13.74
C PHE A 20 5.92 18.15 -12.25
N ALA A 21 5.01 17.54 -11.52
CA ALA A 21 5.15 17.23 -10.12
C ALA A 21 5.75 15.83 -9.95
N VAL A 22 6.69 15.68 -9.01
CA VAL A 22 7.24 14.38 -8.62
C VAL A 22 6.99 14.17 -7.14
N LYS A 23 6.27 13.10 -6.81
CA LYS A 23 5.95 12.72 -5.43
C LYS A 23 6.71 11.46 -5.05
N THR A 24 7.46 11.52 -3.95
CA THR A 24 8.03 10.36 -3.28
C THR A 24 7.11 9.90 -2.16
N THR A 25 6.74 8.63 -2.17
CA THR A 25 5.94 7.99 -1.12
C THR A 25 6.79 6.96 -0.40
N ARG A 26 6.93 7.11 0.91
CA ARG A 26 7.62 6.15 1.78
C ARG A 26 6.61 5.19 2.36
N TRP A 27 6.92 3.91 2.30
CA TRP A 27 6.03 2.83 2.69
C TRP A 27 6.56 2.10 3.91
N TYR A 28 5.64 1.67 4.76
CA TYR A 28 5.94 0.99 6.00
C TYR A 28 5.01 -0.22 6.17
N GLU A 29 5.54 -1.26 6.78
CA GLU A 29 4.78 -2.42 7.24
C GLU A 29 4.14 -2.07 8.58
N MET A 30 2.88 -2.45 8.75
CA MET A 30 2.11 -2.21 9.97
C MET A 30 1.40 -3.48 10.39
N LYS A 31 1.35 -3.73 11.70
CA LYS A 31 0.66 -4.86 12.31
C LYS A 31 -0.45 -4.36 13.23
N THR A 32 -1.58 -5.05 13.23
CA THR A 32 -2.71 -4.71 14.08
C THR A 32 -3.53 -5.94 14.40
N THR A 33 -4.14 -5.95 15.59
CA THR A 33 -5.16 -6.92 15.99
C THR A 33 -6.57 -6.37 15.78
N GLU A 34 -6.71 -5.11 15.36
CA GLU A 34 -8.01 -4.51 15.00
C GLU A 34 -8.56 -5.18 13.75
N ALA A 35 -9.77 -5.73 13.85
CA ALA A 35 -10.44 -6.41 12.74
C ALA A 35 -11.57 -5.56 12.14
N GLY A 36 -12.14 -4.62 12.89
CA GLY A 36 -13.30 -3.80 12.54
C GLY A 36 -12.92 -2.50 11.81
N LEU A 37 -12.14 -2.61 10.73
CA LEU A 37 -11.76 -1.44 9.94
C LEU A 37 -12.95 -0.92 9.12
N LEU A 38 -13.19 0.39 9.20
CA LEU A 38 -14.22 1.08 8.41
C LEU A 38 -13.56 1.88 7.27
N PRO A 39 -14.16 1.89 6.07
CA PRO A 39 -13.69 2.72 4.97
C PRO A 39 -13.87 4.22 5.28
N GLN A 40 -12.86 5.04 4.96
CA GLN A 40 -12.95 6.50 5.02
C GLN A 40 -13.57 7.03 3.72
N ARG A 41 -14.89 7.21 3.73
CA ARG A 41 -15.66 7.58 2.53
C ARG A 41 -15.33 8.99 2.04
N GLU A 42 -14.96 9.88 2.94
CA GLU A 42 -14.51 11.24 2.64
C GLU A 42 -13.21 11.27 1.81
N GLU A 43 -12.38 10.22 1.89
CA GLU A 43 -11.19 10.04 1.05
C GLU A 43 -11.48 9.26 -0.25
N GLY A 44 -12.76 8.94 -0.52
CA GLY A 44 -13.17 8.13 -1.66
C GLY A 44 -12.93 6.63 -1.49
N ILE A 45 -12.66 6.15 -0.27
CA ILE A 45 -12.54 4.72 0.02
C ILE A 45 -13.95 4.15 0.25
N GLU A 46 -14.37 3.22 -0.59
CA GLU A 46 -15.73 2.64 -0.52
C GLU A 46 -15.79 1.34 0.29
N LYS A 47 -14.70 0.57 0.32
CA LYS A 47 -14.64 -0.77 0.91
C LYS A 47 -13.27 -1.07 1.50
N VAL A 48 -13.26 -1.71 2.67
CA VAL A 48 -12.06 -2.27 3.31
C VAL A 48 -12.27 -3.77 3.50
N GLN A 49 -11.25 -4.57 3.17
CA GLN A 49 -11.25 -6.02 3.32
C GLN A 49 -9.84 -6.52 3.65
N TRP A 50 -9.78 -7.59 4.42
CA TRP A 50 -8.57 -8.37 4.66
C TRP A 50 -8.39 -9.39 3.53
N PHE A 51 -7.15 -9.56 3.08
CA PHE A 51 -6.76 -10.51 2.03
C PHE A 51 -5.53 -11.29 2.48
N ALA A 52 -5.37 -12.52 1.96
CA ALA A 52 -4.04 -13.13 1.97
C ALA A 52 -3.09 -12.30 1.10
N LEU A 53 -1.80 -12.24 1.46
CA LEU A 53 -0.83 -11.38 0.78
C LEU A 53 -0.74 -11.66 -0.73
N GLU A 54 -0.77 -12.92 -1.14
CA GLU A 54 -0.69 -13.30 -2.56
C GLU A 54 -1.94 -12.85 -3.34
N GLU A 55 -3.13 -12.92 -2.72
CA GLU A 55 -4.37 -12.43 -3.32
C GLU A 55 -4.30 -10.91 -3.50
N ALA A 56 -3.84 -10.18 -2.49
CA ALA A 56 -3.67 -8.73 -2.54
C ALA A 56 -2.74 -8.31 -3.68
N ILE A 57 -1.63 -9.03 -3.90
CA ILE A 57 -0.71 -8.78 -5.02
C ILE A 57 -1.41 -8.96 -6.37
N GLY A 58 -2.31 -9.96 -6.49
CA GLY A 58 -3.11 -10.20 -7.69
C GLY A 58 -4.12 -9.09 -8.00
N PHE A 59 -4.69 -8.45 -6.98
CA PHE A 59 -5.66 -7.34 -7.14
C PHE A 59 -5.03 -6.02 -7.59
N LEU A 60 -3.75 -5.80 -7.32
CA LEU A 60 -3.10 -4.52 -7.61
C LEU A 60 -2.85 -4.32 -9.11
N GLY A 61 -3.40 -3.24 -9.68
CA GLY A 61 -3.16 -2.86 -11.08
C GLY A 61 -1.74 -2.36 -11.36
N TYR A 62 -1.02 -1.83 -10.37
CA TYR A 62 0.26 -1.16 -10.56
C TYR A 62 1.46 -2.07 -10.26
N PRO A 63 2.38 -2.31 -11.23
CA PRO A 63 3.56 -3.15 -11.03
C PRO A 63 4.43 -2.72 -9.83
N VAL A 64 4.56 -1.41 -9.62
CA VAL A 64 5.39 -0.88 -8.53
C VAL A 64 4.84 -1.25 -7.15
N LEU A 65 3.51 -1.24 -6.99
CA LEU A 65 2.86 -1.61 -5.73
C LEU A 65 2.96 -3.12 -5.50
N ARG A 66 2.86 -3.93 -6.56
CA ARG A 66 3.12 -5.39 -6.48
C ARG A 66 4.55 -5.68 -6.01
N SER A 67 5.54 -5.01 -6.61
CA SER A 67 6.95 -5.13 -6.21
C SER A 67 7.20 -4.65 -4.78
N LEU A 68 6.45 -3.66 -4.31
CA LEU A 68 6.53 -3.17 -2.93
C LEU A 68 5.96 -4.19 -1.93
N LEU A 69 4.73 -4.69 -2.16
CA LEU A 69 4.12 -5.70 -1.29
C LEU A 69 4.97 -6.97 -1.20
N ARG A 70 5.70 -7.31 -2.28
CA ARG A 70 6.65 -8.43 -2.28
C ARG A 70 7.82 -8.30 -1.30
N ARG A 71 8.05 -7.12 -0.74
CA ARG A 71 9.06 -6.87 0.28
C ARG A 71 8.53 -7.08 1.70
N SER A 72 7.23 -7.33 1.87
CA SER A 72 6.64 -7.60 3.18
C SER A 72 7.15 -8.93 3.75
N SER A 73 7.23 -8.99 5.07
CA SER A 73 7.79 -10.13 5.81
C SER A 73 6.90 -11.36 5.73
N ASP A 74 5.61 -11.16 5.46
CA ASP A 74 4.61 -12.22 5.36
C ASP A 74 4.75 -13.07 4.08
N ILE A 75 5.59 -12.66 3.12
CA ILE A 75 5.86 -13.46 1.90
C ILE A 75 6.83 -14.61 2.14
N ILE A 76 7.60 -14.59 3.24
CA ILE A 76 8.63 -15.58 3.54
C ILE A 76 8.09 -16.77 4.36
N CYS A 77 6.84 -16.72 4.84
CA CYS A 77 6.23 -17.88 5.49
C CYS A 77 5.69 -18.88 4.45
N ARG A 78 6.57 -19.80 4.04
CA ARG A 78 6.22 -21.07 3.40
C ARG A 78 6.74 -22.23 4.25
#